data_AF-A0A399XNV2-F1
#
_entry.id   AF-A0A399XNV2-F1
#
_cell.length_a   1.000
_cell.length_b   1.000
_cell.length_c   1.000
_cell.angle_alpha   90.00
_cell.angle_beta   90.00
_cell.angle_gamma   90.00
#
_symmetry.space_group_name_H-M   'P 1'
#
loop_
_entity.id
_entity.type
_entity.pdbx_description
1 polymer ?
#
loop_
_entity_poly.entity_id
_entity_poly.type
_entity_poly.pdbx_seq_one_letter_code
_entity_poly.pdbx_strand_id
1 'polypeptide(L)'
;MAEETQVTGAERRSIKMEPVLVTLKEQAVPSLVESELRQAGMIVRRTYANLGVIACNADTGMQTAVRAMSGVLEVEYDWSN
;
A
#
# COMPACT_ATOMS: atom_id res chain seq x y z
N MET A 1 6.48 49.83 3.92
CA MET A 1 7.27 48.68 3.44
C MET A 1 6.76 47.47 4.20
N ALA A 2 5.90 46.68 3.57
CA ALA A 2 5.36 45.46 4.14
C ALA A 2 5.74 44.34 3.16
N GLU A 3 6.70 43.50 3.56
CA GLU A 3 6.96 42.23 2.88
C GLU A 3 5.90 41.24 3.39
N GLU A 4 4.91 40.97 2.57
CA GLU A 4 3.98 39.87 2.77
C GLU A 4 4.71 38.57 2.46
N THR A 5 5.09 37.84 3.51
CA THR A 5 5.54 36.45 3.39
C THR A 5 4.35 35.57 2.98
N GLN A 6 4.12 35.39 1.68
CA GLN A 6 3.20 34.38 1.17
C GLN A 6 3.89 33.00 1.18
N VAL A 7 3.75 32.28 2.29
CA VAL A 7 3.99 30.83 2.32
C VAL A 7 2.68 30.13 1.94
N THR A 8 2.39 30.00 0.65
CA THR A 8 1.25 29.18 0.19
C THR A 8 1.66 28.32 -0.98
N GLY A 9 2.25 27.17 -0.64
CA GLY A 9 2.64 26.15 -1.61
C GLY A 9 2.70 24.79 -0.94
N ALA A 10 1.75 24.47 -0.07
CA ALA A 10 1.47 23.07 0.24
C ALA A 10 0.92 22.45 -1.05
N GLU A 11 1.82 21.97 -1.91
CA GLU A 11 1.47 21.04 -2.98
C GLU A 11 0.61 19.95 -2.32
N ARG A 12 -0.70 19.99 -2.59
CA ARG A 12 -1.54 18.81 -2.43
C ARG A 12 -1.01 17.80 -3.46
N ARG A 13 0.09 17.12 -3.11
CA ARG A 13 0.52 15.92 -3.83
C ARG A 13 -0.66 14.98 -3.71
N SER A 14 -1.43 14.91 -4.78
CA SER A 14 -2.52 13.95 -4.89
C SER A 14 -1.85 12.60 -4.75
N ILE A 15 -2.01 11.97 -3.58
CA ILE A 15 -1.42 10.68 -3.29
C ILE A 15 -2.09 9.70 -4.26
N LYS A 16 -1.33 9.27 -5.26
CA LYS A 16 -1.82 8.36 -6.29
C LYS A 16 -1.86 6.97 -5.70
N MET A 17 -3.05 6.41 -5.57
CA MET A 17 -3.26 5.02 -5.20
C MET A 17 -3.11 4.15 -6.46
N GLU A 18 -2.20 3.18 -6.41
CA GLU A 18 -1.93 2.29 -7.53
C GLU A 18 -2.32 0.85 -7.18
N PRO A 19 -2.83 0.08 -8.16
CA PRO A 19 -3.19 -1.31 -7.94
C PRO A 19 -1.91 -2.13 -7.78
N VAL A 20 -1.84 -2.91 -6.69
CA VAL A 20 -0.69 -3.74 -6.34
C VAL A 20 -1.12 -5.13 -5.91
N LEU A 21 -0.23 -6.10 -6.07
CA LEU A 21 -0.32 -7.45 -5.53
C LEU A 21 0.71 -7.60 -4.41
N VAL A 22 0.24 -8.08 -3.25
CA VAL A 22 1.07 -8.42 -2.09
C VAL A 22 1.15 -9.93 -2.01
N THR A 23 2.33 -10.48 -2.29
CA THR A 23 2.62 -11.91 -2.16
C THR A 23 3.05 -12.20 -0.73
N LEU A 24 2.47 -13.23 -0.14
CA LEU A 24 2.68 -13.63 1.25
C LEU A 24 3.77 -14.70 1.35
N LYS A 25 4.45 -14.76 2.49
CA LYS A 25 5.32 -15.90 2.81
C LYS A 25 4.48 -17.14 3.10
N GLU A 26 5.05 -18.33 2.86
CA GLU A 26 4.35 -19.62 2.99
C GLU A 26 3.72 -19.83 4.39
N GLN A 27 4.39 -19.36 5.44
CA GLN A 27 3.95 -19.44 6.83
C GLN A 27 2.99 -18.32 7.27
N ALA A 28 2.71 -17.34 6.41
CA ALA A 28 1.86 -16.20 6.75
C ALA A 28 0.38 -16.60 6.70
N VAL A 29 -0.40 -16.13 7.66
CA VAL A 29 -1.86 -16.34 7.68
C VAL A 29 -2.52 -15.19 6.91
N PRO A 30 -3.20 -15.45 5.77
CA PRO A 30 -3.70 -14.37 4.91
C PRO A 30 -4.63 -13.38 5.61
N SER A 31 -5.49 -13.83 6.52
CA SER A 31 -6.41 -12.95 7.26
C SER A 31 -5.70 -12.00 8.23
N LEU A 32 -4.59 -12.44 8.84
CA LEU A 32 -3.79 -11.58 9.71
C LEU A 32 -3.09 -10.50 8.89
N VAL A 33 -2.43 -10.89 7.80
CA VAL A 33 -1.75 -9.93 6.93
C VAL A 33 -2.77 -8.96 6.33
N GLU A 34 -3.93 -9.43 5.86
CA GLU A 34 -4.99 -8.55 5.36
C GLU A 34 -5.39 -7.46 6.37
N SER A 35 -5.53 -7.82 7.66
CA SER A 35 -5.82 -6.87 8.73
C SER A 35 -4.68 -5.85 8.89
N GLU A 36 -3.42 -6.30 8.87
CA GLU A 36 -2.25 -5.43 8.96
C GLU A 36 -2.18 -4.46 7.77
N LEU A 37 -2.46 -4.92 6.55
CA LEU A 37 -2.50 -4.08 5.34
C LEU A 37 -3.57 -2.99 5.45
N ARG A 38 -4.76 -3.33 5.96
CA ARG A 38 -5.84 -2.36 6.19
C ARG A 38 -5.45 -1.33 7.26
N GLN A 39 -4.78 -1.77 8.33
CA GLN A 39 -4.27 -0.88 9.38
C GLN A 39 -3.17 0.06 8.86
N ALA A 40 -2.36 -0.41 7.91
CA ALA A 40 -1.37 0.41 7.21
C ALA A 40 -1.99 1.38 6.16
N GLY A 41 -3.32 1.37 6.00
CA GLY A 41 -4.04 2.27 5.10
C GLY A 41 -4.20 1.78 3.67
N MET A 42 -3.75 0.57 3.34
CA MET A 42 -4.01 -0.02 2.02
C MET A 42 -5.49 -0.36 1.85
N ILE A 43 -5.99 -0.19 0.63
CA ILE A 43 -7.35 -0.60 0.28
C ILE A 43 -7.29 -2.03 -0.29
N VAL A 44 -7.60 -3.02 0.53
CA VAL A 44 -7.69 -4.42 0.08
C VAL A 44 -8.89 -4.58 -0.86
N ARG A 45 -8.62 -5.05 -2.08
CA ARG A 45 -9.61 -5.31 -3.13
C ARG A 45 -10.05 -6.77 -3.13
N ARG A 46 -9.09 -7.70 -3.02
CA ARG A 46 -9.36 -9.14 -3.08
C ARG A 46 -8.25 -9.96 -2.45
N THR A 47 -8.61 -11.08 -1.83
CA THR A 47 -7.67 -12.03 -1.24
C THR A 47 -7.74 -13.36 -1.99
N TYR A 48 -6.60 -13.82 -2.51
CA TYR A 48 -6.43 -15.11 -3.18
C TYR A 48 -5.68 -16.06 -2.24
N ALA A 49 -6.38 -16.59 -1.24
CA ALA A 49 -5.77 -17.38 -0.16
C ALA A 49 -4.98 -18.59 -0.66
N ASN A 50 -5.49 -19.31 -1.68
CA ASN A 50 -4.83 -20.48 -2.26
C ASN A 50 -3.50 -20.15 -2.97
N LEU A 51 -3.30 -18.89 -3.35
CA LEU A 51 -2.07 -18.40 -4.00
C LEU A 51 -1.16 -17.67 -3.04
N GLY A 52 -1.62 -17.37 -1.81
CA GLY A 52 -0.91 -16.48 -0.90
C GLY A 52 -0.76 -15.06 -1.46
N VAL A 53 -1.78 -14.53 -2.15
CA VAL A 53 -1.72 -13.19 -2.76
C VAL A 53 -2.89 -12.33 -2.30
N ILE A 54 -2.63 -11.06 -1.98
CA ILE A 54 -3.65 -10.06 -1.65
C ILE A 54 -3.54 -8.91 -2.65
N ALA A 55 -4.61 -8.64 -3.39
CA ALA A 55 -4.71 -7.49 -4.28
C ALA A 55 -5.18 -6.26 -3.50
N CYS A 56 -4.42 -5.17 -3.59
CA CYS A 56 -4.66 -3.92 -2.87
C CYS A 56 -4.56 -2.72 -3.82
N ASN A 57 -5.00 -1.55 -3.34
CA ASN A 57 -4.54 -0.26 -3.85
C ASN A 57 -3.68 0.40 -2.76
N ALA A 58 -2.56 0.96 -3.16
CA ALA A 58 -1.62 1.63 -2.26
C ALA A 58 -0.80 2.69 -2.97
N ASP A 59 -0.41 3.72 -2.23
CA ASP A 59 0.60 4.68 -2.68
C ASP A 59 2.02 4.12 -2.51
N THR A 60 3.00 4.82 -3.08
CA THR A 60 4.41 4.42 -3.03
C THR A 60 4.97 4.33 -1.60
N GLY A 61 4.49 5.16 -0.67
CA GLY A 61 4.89 5.13 0.74
C GLY A 61 4.37 3.88 1.44
N MET A 62 3.10 3.56 1.26
CA MET A 62 2.47 2.33 1.78
C MET A 62 3.14 1.08 1.22
N GLN A 63 3.43 1.04 -0.09
CA GLN A 63 4.14 -0.07 -0.72
C GLN A 63 5.51 -0.31 -0.04
N THR A 64 6.24 0.77 0.25
CA THR A 64 7.55 0.70 0.92
C THR A 64 7.41 0.16 2.35
N ALA A 65 6.40 0.62 3.11
CA ALA A 65 6.16 0.15 4.47
C ALA A 65 5.75 -1.33 4.51
N VAL A 66 4.90 -1.77 3.58
CA VAL A 66 4.37 -3.13 3.52
C VAL A 66 5.43 -4.17 3.16
N ARG A 67 6.42 -3.79 2.35
CA ARG A 67 7.58 -4.65 2.06
C ARG A 67 8.38 -5.05 3.30
N ALA A 68 8.30 -4.29 4.39
CA ALA A 68 8.98 -4.60 5.64
C ALA A 68 8.14 -5.49 6.59
N MET A 69 6.88 -5.80 6.26
CA MET A 69 6.02 -6.62 7.10
C MET A 69 6.49 -8.08 7.15
N SER A 70 6.37 -8.71 8.32
CA SER A 70 6.90 -10.06 8.56
C SER A 70 6.28 -11.11 7.64
N GLY A 71 4.98 -11.00 7.33
CA GLY A 71 4.22 -11.93 6.49
C GLY A 71 4.31 -11.67 4.98
N VAL A 72 4.95 -10.59 4.55
CA VAL A 72 5.03 -10.19 3.13
C VAL A 72 6.33 -10.71 2.51
N LEU A 73 6.21 -11.36 1.36
CA LEU A 73 7.33 -11.81 0.53
C LEU A 73 7.69 -10.75 -0.51
N GLU A 74 6.68 -10.24 -1.22
CA GLU A 74 6.88 -9.32 -2.34
C GLU A 74 5.68 -8.38 -2.52
N VAL A 75 5.94 -7.20 -3.10
CA VAL A 75 4.90 -6.24 -3.50
C VAL A 75 5.20 -5.77 -4.92
N GLU A 76 4.28 -6.05 -5.84
CA GLU A 76 4.39 -5.75 -7.27
C GLU A 76 3.18 -4.96 -7.76
N TYR A 77 3.32 -4.28 -8.90
CA TYR A 77 2.19 -3.64 -9.56
C TYR A 77 1.25 -4.68 -10.16
N ASP A 78 -0.04 -4.44 -10.00
CA ASP A 78 -1.08 -5.25 -10.63
C ASP A 78 -1.39 -4.68 -12.03
N TRP A 79 -0.75 -5.25 -13.06
CA TRP A 79 -0.95 -4.89 -14.46
C TRP A 79 -2.20 -5.52 -15.10
N SER A 80 -3.01 -6.25 -14.33
CA SER A 80 -4.21 -6.93 -14.84
C SER A 80 -5.45 -6.03 -14.89
N ASN A 81 -5.34 -4.77 -14.44
CA ASN A 81 -6.39 -3.75 -14.49
C ASN A 81 -6.15 -2.70 -15.58
#